data_AF-A0A4Q7AVA6-F1
#
_entry.id   AF-A0A4Q7AVA6-F1
#
_cell.length_a   1.000
_cell.length_b   1.000
_cell.length_c   1.000
_cell.angle_alpha   90.00
_cell.angle_beta   90.00
_cell.angle_gamma   90.00
#
_symmetry.space_group_name_H-M   'P 1'
#
loop_
_entity.id
_entity.type
_entity.pdbx_description
1 polymer ?
#
loop_
_entity_poly.entity_id
_entity_poly.type
_entity_poly.pdbx_seq_one_letter_code
_entity_poly.pdbx_strand_id
1 'polypeptide(L)'
;MATLEKAISLATERHLGQIDKAGQPYIHHPLRVMQNVQHPDAKIVAVLHDILEDTATSETDLRSLGFDENIIHAVLAVTKQDDESRFQAVQRTVKNPIACEVKLADLRDNMDLSRLPKISAKDLIRYKQYQKVQKILKEAYAIHQHINTLDLDSEYPEFEYGSMQFNFQYLLNVLFDQLHPMGGNQIGSPEEWWILFEDASEYFAYCKRKKLKPFLKHFIQLFNSTDRNFFGSSFQTPEDQDILMEIYNNVLGHHFKKDIV
;
A
#
# COMPACT_ATOMS: atom_id res chain seq x y z
N MET A 1 -14.31 -10.88 -18.76
CA MET A 1 -13.07 -10.33 -18.18
C MET A 1 -12.07 -10.13 -19.30
N ALA A 2 -11.59 -8.90 -19.47
CA ALA A 2 -10.52 -8.59 -20.41
C ALA A 2 -9.19 -9.18 -19.93
N THR A 3 -8.34 -9.60 -20.87
CA THR A 3 -7.08 -10.30 -20.57
C THR A 3 -5.89 -9.35 -20.65
N LEU A 4 -4.72 -9.84 -20.21
CA LEU A 4 -3.45 -9.13 -20.36
C LEU A 4 -3.11 -8.85 -21.83
N GLU A 5 -3.38 -9.80 -22.74
CA GLU A 5 -3.16 -9.60 -24.17
C GLU A 5 -4.01 -8.45 -24.71
N LYS A 6 -5.26 -8.32 -24.24
CA LYS A 6 -6.14 -7.21 -24.61
C LYS A 6 -5.60 -5.87 -24.09
N ALA A 7 -5.09 -5.83 -22.86
CA ALA A 7 -4.43 -4.65 -22.30
C ALA A 7 -3.19 -4.23 -23.11
N ILE A 8 -2.32 -5.19 -23.46
CA ILE A 8 -1.12 -4.95 -24.28
C ILE A 8 -1.50 -4.40 -25.65
N SER A 9 -2.52 -5.00 -26.27
CA SER A 9 -2.98 -4.58 -27.60
C SER A 9 -3.51 -3.14 -27.56
N LEU A 10 -4.35 -2.83 -26.57
CA LEU A 10 -4.89 -1.49 -26.36
C LEU A 10 -3.78 -0.46 -26.09
N ALA A 11 -2.86 -0.73 -25.16
CA ALA A 11 -1.76 0.18 -24.86
C ALA A 11 -0.85 0.41 -26.07
N THR A 12 -0.58 -0.65 -26.85
CA THR A 12 0.24 -0.55 -28.08
C THR A 12 -0.43 0.33 -29.12
N GLU A 13 -1.74 0.18 -29.31
CA GLU A 13 -2.52 1.01 -30.22
C GLU A 13 -2.56 2.48 -29.76
N ARG A 14 -2.87 2.72 -28.48
CA ARG A 14 -3.08 4.07 -27.95
C ARG A 14 -1.79 4.87 -27.82
N HIS A 15 -0.65 4.22 -27.61
CA HIS A 15 0.67 4.87 -27.57
C HIS A 15 1.40 4.82 -28.93
N LEU A 16 0.74 4.43 -30.02
CA LEU A 16 1.35 4.37 -31.34
C LEU A 16 1.86 5.74 -31.78
N GLY A 17 3.14 5.82 -32.16
CA GLY A 17 3.79 7.06 -32.57
C GLY A 17 4.23 7.97 -31.41
N GLN A 18 3.88 7.65 -30.16
CA GLN A 18 4.39 8.36 -28.99
C GLN A 18 5.85 7.94 -28.73
N ILE A 19 6.68 8.92 -28.39
CA ILE A 19 8.10 8.74 -28.11
C ILE A 19 8.41 9.17 -26.67
N ASP A 20 9.22 8.39 -25.97
CA ASP A 20 9.67 8.70 -24.61
C ASP A 20 10.82 9.73 -24.59
N LYS A 21 11.26 10.12 -23.38
CA LYS A 21 12.35 11.08 -23.20
C LYS A 21 13.72 10.57 -23.66
N ALA A 22 13.86 9.27 -23.91
CA ALA A 22 15.05 8.63 -24.45
C ALA A 22 14.99 8.47 -25.98
N GLY A 23 13.92 8.95 -26.63
CA GLY A 23 13.75 8.84 -28.07
C GLY A 23 13.24 7.46 -28.53
N GLN A 24 12.74 6.63 -27.63
CA GLN A 24 12.23 5.29 -27.93
C GLN A 24 10.70 5.24 -28.00
N PRO A 25 10.10 4.26 -28.70
CA PRO A 25 8.65 4.05 -28.65
C PRO A 25 8.13 3.95 -27.21
N TYR A 26 7.10 4.74 -26.89
CA TYR A 26 6.61 4.87 -25.51
C TYR A 26 6.14 3.55 -24.92
N ILE A 27 5.53 2.67 -25.74
CA ILE A 27 5.03 1.34 -25.33
C ILE A 27 6.07 0.48 -24.61
N HIS A 28 7.37 0.71 -24.85
CA HIS A 28 8.42 0.01 -24.11
C HIS A 28 8.39 0.31 -22.60
N HIS A 29 7.93 1.49 -22.17
CA HIS A 29 7.79 1.85 -20.77
C HIS A 29 6.73 1.01 -20.04
N PRO A 30 5.44 1.01 -20.44
CA PRO A 30 4.44 0.16 -19.81
C PRO A 30 4.83 -1.33 -19.78
N LEU A 31 5.49 -1.84 -20.83
CA LEU A 31 5.98 -3.23 -20.87
C LEU A 31 7.10 -3.50 -19.85
N ARG A 32 8.04 -2.57 -19.64
CA ARG A 32 9.06 -2.71 -18.59
C ARG A 32 8.45 -2.62 -17.19
N VAL A 33 7.45 -1.76 -16.99
CA VAL A 33 6.70 -1.68 -15.72
C VAL A 33 6.00 -3.01 -15.45
N MET A 34 5.31 -3.57 -16.44
CA MET A 34 4.65 -4.89 -16.38
C MET A 34 5.62 -6.03 -16.03
N GLN A 35 6.85 -6.01 -16.54
CA GLN A 35 7.87 -7.01 -16.22
C GLN A 35 8.37 -6.92 -14.77
N ASN A 36 8.17 -5.79 -14.09
CA ASN A 36 8.63 -5.55 -12.72
C ASN A 36 7.53 -5.73 -11.65
N VAL A 37 6.35 -6.18 -12.04
CA VAL A 37 5.24 -6.55 -11.13
C VAL A 37 4.93 -8.04 -11.23
N GLN A 38 4.38 -8.62 -10.17
CA GLN A 38 4.21 -10.07 -10.04
C GLN A 38 2.80 -10.54 -10.39
N HIS A 39 1.78 -9.91 -9.81
CA HIS A 39 0.40 -10.38 -9.89
C HIS A 39 -0.22 -10.18 -11.28
N PRO A 40 -1.07 -11.10 -11.78
CA PRO A 40 -1.73 -10.96 -13.10
C PRO A 40 -2.49 -9.63 -13.25
N ASP A 41 -3.27 -9.26 -12.25
CA ASP A 41 -4.00 -7.99 -12.22
C ASP A 41 -3.06 -6.79 -12.22
N ALA A 42 -1.96 -6.86 -11.46
CA ALA A 42 -0.93 -5.82 -11.48
C ALA A 42 -0.26 -5.70 -12.85
N LYS A 43 -0.08 -6.80 -13.59
CA LYS A 43 0.43 -6.76 -14.97
C LYS A 43 -0.51 -6.04 -15.92
N ILE A 44 -1.82 -6.29 -15.81
CA ILE A 44 -2.84 -5.58 -16.59
C ILE A 44 -2.78 -4.07 -16.27
N VAL A 45 -2.82 -3.72 -14.99
CA VAL A 45 -2.77 -2.31 -14.55
C VAL A 45 -1.45 -1.65 -14.96
N ALA A 46 -0.31 -2.34 -14.87
CA ALA A 46 0.99 -1.82 -15.28
C ALA A 46 1.04 -1.45 -16.77
N VAL A 47 0.44 -2.26 -17.64
CA VAL A 47 0.36 -1.96 -19.06
C VAL A 47 -0.56 -0.77 -19.35
N LEU A 48 -1.58 -0.56 -18.53
CA LEU A 48 -2.59 0.49 -18.71
C LEU A 48 -2.31 1.76 -17.90
N HIS A 49 -1.26 1.82 -17.08
CA HIS A 49 -1.15 2.81 -16.01
C HIS A 49 -1.10 4.27 -16.47
N ASP A 50 -0.61 4.54 -17.69
CA ASP A 50 -0.56 5.87 -18.29
C ASP A 50 -1.66 6.11 -19.33
N ILE A 51 -2.52 5.12 -19.60
CA ILE A 51 -3.43 5.20 -20.74
C ILE A 51 -4.46 6.32 -20.60
N LEU A 52 -4.85 6.64 -19.36
CA LEU A 52 -5.78 7.72 -19.05
C LEU A 52 -5.07 9.09 -18.94
N GLU A 53 -3.75 9.12 -18.74
CA GLU A 53 -2.96 10.37 -18.61
C GLU A 53 -2.43 10.83 -19.98
N ASP A 54 -1.96 9.90 -20.81
CA ASP A 54 -1.18 10.20 -22.02
C ASP A 54 -1.93 9.95 -23.34
N THR A 55 -3.20 9.50 -23.29
CA THR A 55 -3.98 9.16 -24.48
C THR A 55 -5.42 9.65 -24.37
N ALA A 56 -6.18 9.61 -25.46
CA ALA A 56 -7.61 9.97 -25.46
C ALA A 56 -8.53 8.87 -24.87
N THR A 57 -7.96 7.89 -24.16
CA THR A 57 -8.73 6.78 -23.57
C THR A 57 -9.47 7.25 -22.34
N SER A 58 -10.74 6.88 -22.24
CA SER A 58 -11.60 7.19 -21.09
C SER A 58 -11.79 5.97 -20.18
N GLU A 59 -12.23 6.21 -18.94
CA GLU A 59 -12.68 5.12 -18.05
C GLU A 59 -13.81 4.29 -18.69
N THR A 60 -14.73 4.96 -19.40
CA THR A 60 -15.84 4.32 -20.10
C THR A 60 -15.37 3.39 -21.22
N ASP A 61 -14.24 3.69 -21.87
CA ASP A 61 -13.64 2.78 -22.86
C ASP A 61 -13.15 1.49 -22.19
N LEU A 62 -12.49 1.59 -21.03
CA LEU A 62 -12.00 0.43 -20.29
C LEU A 62 -13.16 -0.47 -19.83
N ARG A 63 -14.24 0.13 -19.29
CA ARG A 63 -15.47 -0.60 -18.94
C ARG A 63 -16.08 -1.29 -20.16
N SER A 64 -16.18 -0.58 -21.28
CA SER A 64 -16.75 -1.12 -22.54
C SER A 64 -15.91 -2.25 -23.13
N LEU A 65 -14.60 -2.25 -22.89
CA LEU A 65 -13.70 -3.33 -23.27
C LEU A 65 -13.76 -4.53 -22.31
N GLY A 66 -14.53 -4.44 -21.22
CA GLY A 66 -14.78 -5.53 -20.28
C GLY A 66 -13.64 -5.77 -19.28
N PHE A 67 -12.86 -4.75 -18.96
CA PHE A 67 -11.93 -4.80 -17.81
C PHE A 67 -12.74 -4.81 -16.51
N ASP A 68 -12.27 -5.58 -15.54
CA ASP A 68 -12.94 -5.72 -14.25
C ASP A 68 -12.80 -4.45 -13.40
N GLU A 69 -13.77 -4.20 -12.52
CA GLU A 69 -13.83 -2.97 -11.72
C GLU A 69 -12.60 -2.78 -10.83
N ASN A 70 -12.03 -3.86 -10.29
CA ASN A 70 -10.81 -3.81 -9.50
C ASN A 70 -9.60 -3.30 -10.31
N ILE A 71 -9.46 -3.72 -11.58
CA ILE A 71 -8.44 -3.24 -12.51
C ILE A 71 -8.67 -1.76 -12.80
N ILE A 72 -9.91 -1.37 -13.12
CA ILE A 72 -10.25 0.01 -13.46
C ILE A 72 -9.99 0.93 -12.26
N HIS A 73 -10.40 0.56 -11.05
CA HIS A 73 -10.10 1.29 -9.82
C HIS A 73 -8.60 1.45 -9.58
N ALA A 74 -7.80 0.40 -9.85
CA ALA A 74 -6.34 0.48 -9.72
C ALA A 74 -5.71 1.39 -10.78
N VAL A 75 -6.18 1.36 -12.03
CA VAL A 75 -5.75 2.29 -13.11
C VAL A 75 -6.08 3.73 -12.73
N LEU A 76 -7.29 3.99 -12.23
CA LEU A 76 -7.68 5.32 -11.75
C LEU A 76 -6.81 5.77 -10.58
N ALA A 77 -6.50 4.89 -9.64
CA ALA A 77 -5.68 5.20 -8.47
C ALA A 77 -4.20 5.51 -8.81
N VAL A 78 -3.67 4.99 -9.91
CA VAL A 78 -2.29 5.23 -10.37
C VAL A 78 -2.17 6.44 -11.32
N THR A 79 -3.26 6.79 -12.02
CA THR A 79 -3.35 7.92 -12.96
C THR A 79 -3.29 9.26 -12.23
N LYS A 80 -2.37 10.16 -12.60
CA LYS A 80 -2.30 11.52 -12.02
C LYS A 80 -3.24 12.46 -12.78
N GLN A 81 -4.09 13.20 -12.08
CA GLN A 81 -4.97 14.19 -12.70
C GLN A 81 -4.20 15.47 -13.11
N ASP A 82 -4.75 16.29 -14.02
CA ASP A 82 -4.07 17.46 -14.60
C ASP A 82 -3.64 18.50 -13.55
N ASP A 83 -4.53 18.82 -12.61
CA ASP A 83 -4.29 19.78 -11.53
C ASP A 83 -3.68 19.14 -10.27
N GLU A 84 -3.27 17.87 -10.35
CA GLU A 84 -2.81 17.09 -9.21
C GLU A 84 -1.27 17.04 -9.16
N SER A 85 -0.71 17.44 -8.02
CA SER A 85 0.70 17.19 -7.73
C SER A 85 0.94 15.70 -7.47
N ARG A 86 2.18 15.23 -7.69
CA ARG A 86 2.56 13.84 -7.36
C ARG A 86 2.29 13.45 -5.89
N PHE A 87 2.30 14.43 -4.98
CA PHE A 87 2.03 14.23 -3.57
C PHE A 87 0.53 14.12 -3.24
N GLN A 88 -0.34 14.68 -4.07
CA GLN A 88 -1.79 14.49 -3.99
C GLN A 88 -2.16 13.14 -4.63
N ALA A 89 -1.62 12.83 -5.82
CA ALA A 89 -1.87 11.57 -6.50
C ALA A 89 -1.51 10.36 -5.64
N VAL A 90 -0.36 10.41 -4.96
CA VAL A 90 0.07 9.32 -4.08
C VAL A 90 -0.93 9.07 -2.93
N GLN A 91 -1.71 10.06 -2.47
CA GLN A 91 -2.73 9.84 -1.43
C GLN A 91 -3.87 8.93 -1.89
N ARG A 92 -4.17 8.90 -3.20
CA ARG A 92 -5.10 7.93 -3.77
C ARG A 92 -4.40 6.60 -4.02
N THR A 93 -3.18 6.63 -4.56
CA THR A 93 -2.41 5.42 -4.86
C THR A 93 -2.18 4.56 -3.61
N VAL A 94 -1.87 5.15 -2.44
CA VAL A 94 -1.63 4.39 -1.20
C VAL A 94 -2.83 3.57 -0.73
N LYS A 95 -4.04 3.90 -1.18
CA LYS A 95 -5.26 3.19 -0.81
C LYS A 95 -5.49 1.89 -1.57
N ASN A 96 -4.85 1.74 -2.74
CA ASN A 96 -5.03 0.56 -3.58
C ASN A 96 -3.74 -0.27 -3.65
N PRO A 97 -3.77 -1.56 -3.24
CA PRO A 97 -2.57 -2.40 -3.17
C PRO A 97 -1.93 -2.63 -4.55
N ILE A 98 -2.73 -2.83 -5.59
CA ILE A 98 -2.26 -3.03 -6.97
C ILE A 98 -1.62 -1.74 -7.49
N ALA A 99 -2.28 -0.60 -7.28
CA ALA A 99 -1.75 0.71 -7.68
C ALA A 99 -0.42 1.03 -6.98
N CYS A 100 -0.25 0.63 -5.71
CA CYS A 100 1.01 0.76 -5.00
C CYS A 100 2.14 -0.02 -5.68
N GLU A 101 1.91 -1.30 -5.99
CA GLU A 101 2.89 -2.15 -6.67
C GLU A 101 3.28 -1.55 -8.04
N VAL A 102 2.28 -1.20 -8.84
CA VAL A 102 2.48 -0.64 -10.18
C VAL A 102 3.22 0.69 -10.11
N LYS A 103 2.83 1.61 -9.20
CA LYS A 103 3.52 2.89 -9.07
C LYS A 103 4.95 2.75 -8.57
N LEU A 104 5.24 1.75 -7.73
CA LEU A 104 6.62 1.45 -7.34
C LEU A 104 7.47 0.96 -8.52
N ALA A 105 6.91 0.13 -9.40
CA ALA A 105 7.56 -0.32 -10.63
C ALA A 105 7.75 0.82 -11.65
N ASP A 106 6.73 1.66 -11.84
CA ASP A 106 6.79 2.88 -12.65
C ASP A 106 7.93 3.79 -12.16
N LEU A 107 7.92 4.15 -10.86
CA LEU A 107 8.98 4.99 -10.28
C LEU A 107 10.37 4.36 -10.46
N ARG A 108 10.51 3.04 -10.39
CA ARG A 108 11.79 2.37 -10.63
C ARG A 108 12.27 2.58 -12.07
N ASP A 109 11.39 2.43 -13.07
CA ASP A 109 11.73 2.69 -14.48
C ASP A 109 12.05 4.16 -14.72
N ASN A 110 11.22 5.06 -14.16
CA ASN A 110 11.33 6.50 -14.32
C ASN A 110 12.55 7.12 -13.60
N MET A 111 13.08 6.44 -12.58
CA MET A 111 14.27 6.87 -11.85
C MET A 111 15.58 6.35 -12.49
N ASP A 112 15.52 5.52 -13.54
CA ASP A 112 16.70 5.13 -14.30
C ASP A 112 17.13 6.25 -15.26
N LEU A 113 17.92 7.19 -14.74
CA LEU A 113 18.44 8.31 -15.51
C LEU A 113 19.48 7.92 -16.57
N SER A 114 20.03 6.69 -16.50
CA SER A 114 21.08 6.24 -17.44
C SER A 114 20.57 6.10 -18.88
N ARG A 115 19.24 5.98 -19.04
CA ARG A 115 18.57 5.92 -20.34
C ARG A 115 18.47 7.25 -21.05
N LEU A 116 18.64 8.36 -20.34
CA LEU A 116 18.49 9.69 -20.93
C LEU A 116 19.78 10.10 -21.66
N PRO A 117 19.69 10.60 -22.90
CA PRO A 117 20.88 11.09 -23.62
C PRO A 117 21.51 12.31 -22.94
N LYS A 118 20.71 13.09 -22.22
CA LYS A 118 21.17 14.23 -21.42
C LYS A 118 20.29 14.40 -20.18
N ILE A 119 20.91 14.49 -19.02
CA ILE A 119 20.22 14.75 -17.75
C ILE A 119 20.06 16.26 -17.56
N SER A 120 18.83 16.73 -17.39
CA SER A 120 18.53 18.14 -17.14
C SER A 120 18.31 18.43 -15.64
N ALA A 121 18.34 19.72 -15.26
CA ALA A 121 17.96 20.14 -13.91
C ALA A 121 16.49 19.75 -13.55
N LYS A 122 15.58 19.75 -14.55
CA LYS A 122 14.19 19.33 -14.35
C LYS A 122 14.09 17.84 -13.99
N ASP A 123 14.96 17.00 -14.57
CA ASP A 123 14.99 15.56 -14.27
C ASP A 123 15.52 15.30 -12.85
N LEU A 124 16.54 16.04 -12.41
CA LEU A 124 17.03 15.95 -11.03
C LEU A 124 15.99 16.40 -9.99
N ILE A 125 15.21 17.45 -10.29
CA ILE A 125 14.10 17.89 -9.43
C ILE A 125 13.03 16.80 -9.36
N ARG A 126 12.64 16.23 -10.52
CA ARG A 126 11.65 15.15 -10.60
C ARG A 126 12.12 13.90 -9.85
N TYR A 127 13.40 13.53 -9.99
CA TYR A 127 14.01 12.42 -9.27
C TYR A 127 13.88 12.58 -7.75
N LYS A 128 14.16 13.78 -7.21
CA LYS A 128 13.96 14.07 -5.78
C LYS A 128 12.50 13.96 -5.34
N GLN A 129 11.54 14.35 -6.19
CA GLN A 129 10.12 14.13 -5.92
C GLN A 129 9.79 12.63 -5.89
N TYR A 130 10.27 11.87 -6.88
CA TYR A 130 10.10 10.42 -6.96
C TYR A 130 10.66 9.68 -5.76
N GLN A 131 11.82 10.09 -5.22
CA GLN A 131 12.35 9.52 -3.98
C GLN A 131 11.40 9.67 -2.79
N LYS A 132 10.75 10.83 -2.65
CA LYS A 132 9.78 11.08 -1.57
C LYS A 132 8.52 10.25 -1.76
N VAL A 133 7.98 10.21 -2.98
CA VAL A 133 6.79 9.41 -3.32
C VAL A 133 7.07 7.91 -3.10
N GLN A 134 8.23 7.42 -3.57
CA GLN A 134 8.63 6.02 -3.39
C GLN A 134 8.71 5.64 -1.91
N LYS A 135 9.17 6.53 -1.03
CA LYS A 135 9.20 6.25 0.42
C LYS A 135 7.78 6.07 0.99
N ILE A 136 6.84 6.92 0.60
CA ILE A 136 5.43 6.84 1.02
C ILE A 136 4.82 5.52 0.53
N LEU A 137 5.01 5.20 -0.76
CA LEU A 137 4.46 3.99 -1.36
C LEU A 137 5.05 2.70 -0.79
N LYS A 138 6.37 2.68 -0.49
CA LYS A 138 7.00 1.51 0.14
C LYS A 138 6.39 1.20 1.50
N GLU A 139 6.05 2.23 2.27
CA GLU A 139 5.37 2.09 3.55
C GLU A 139 3.96 1.53 3.37
N ALA A 140 3.17 2.16 2.49
CA ALA A 140 1.80 1.72 2.22
C ALA A 140 1.74 0.30 1.67
N TYR A 141 2.61 -0.02 0.71
CA TYR A 141 2.72 -1.36 0.14
C TYR A 141 3.10 -2.39 1.20
N ALA A 142 3.99 -2.07 2.13
CA ALA A 142 4.34 -2.99 3.23
C ALA A 142 3.14 -3.29 4.14
N ILE A 143 2.30 -2.29 4.44
CA ILE A 143 1.06 -2.47 5.20
C ILE A 143 0.07 -3.37 4.43
N HIS A 144 -0.19 -3.06 3.15
CA HIS A 144 -1.07 -3.89 2.31
C HIS A 144 -0.60 -5.34 2.21
N GLN A 145 0.70 -5.56 2.00
CA GLN A 145 1.26 -6.90 1.94
C GLN A 145 1.13 -7.63 3.28
N HIS A 146 1.33 -6.93 4.40
CA HIS A 146 1.16 -7.53 5.72
C HIS A 146 -0.29 -7.98 5.93
N ILE A 147 -1.26 -7.12 5.61
CA ILE A 147 -2.69 -7.45 5.75
C ILE A 147 -3.08 -8.62 4.84
N ASN A 148 -2.61 -8.63 3.60
CA ASN A 148 -2.84 -9.75 2.68
C ASN A 148 -2.28 -11.08 3.21
N THR A 149 -1.22 -11.06 4.04
CA THR A 149 -0.69 -12.30 4.64
C THR A 149 -1.52 -12.82 5.82
N LEU A 150 -2.43 -12.01 6.36
CA LEU A 150 -3.29 -12.40 7.48
C LEU A 150 -4.51 -13.20 7.02
N ASP A 151 -4.80 -13.28 5.71
CA ASP A 151 -5.86 -14.13 5.14
C ASP A 151 -7.22 -13.97 5.86
N LEU A 152 -7.72 -12.73 5.86
CA LEU A 152 -8.92 -12.35 6.62
C LEU A 152 -10.19 -12.90 5.98
N ASP A 153 -11.13 -13.34 6.83
CA ASP A 153 -12.47 -13.72 6.39
C ASP A 153 -13.18 -12.51 5.75
N SER A 154 -14.00 -12.77 4.74
CA SER A 154 -14.90 -11.80 4.13
C SER A 154 -15.85 -11.10 5.10
N GLU A 155 -16.15 -11.70 6.26
CA GLU A 155 -16.95 -11.10 7.32
C GLU A 155 -16.14 -10.14 8.23
N TYR A 156 -14.81 -10.15 8.15
CA TYR A 156 -13.97 -9.23 8.92
C TYR A 156 -14.00 -7.83 8.30
N PRO A 157 -13.97 -6.75 9.11
CA PRO A 157 -14.01 -5.38 8.61
C PRO A 157 -12.96 -5.10 7.52
N GLU A 158 -13.39 -4.60 6.35
CA GLU A 158 -12.51 -4.32 5.23
C GLU A 158 -11.42 -3.30 5.60
N PHE A 159 -10.18 -3.58 5.22
CA PHE A 159 -9.08 -2.65 5.46
C PHE A 159 -9.11 -1.47 4.49
N GLU A 160 -9.25 -0.27 5.04
CA GLU A 160 -9.02 0.97 4.30
C GLU A 160 -7.72 1.65 4.75
N TYR A 161 -6.76 1.83 3.83
CA TYR A 161 -5.53 2.53 4.17
C TYR A 161 -5.81 3.99 4.58
N GLY A 162 -5.46 4.31 5.83
CA GLY A 162 -5.73 5.59 6.45
C GLY A 162 -4.49 6.24 7.06
N SER A 163 -4.67 6.82 8.25
CA SER A 163 -3.57 7.39 9.01
C SER A 163 -2.62 6.30 9.48
N MET A 164 -1.36 6.64 9.76
CA MET A 164 -0.39 5.66 10.26
C MET A 164 -0.84 5.03 11.60
N GLN A 165 -1.52 5.79 12.45
CA GLN A 165 -2.12 5.27 13.69
C GLN A 165 -3.21 4.25 13.36
N PHE A 166 -4.16 4.62 12.51
CA PHE A 166 -5.25 3.74 12.08
C PHE A 166 -4.71 2.43 11.48
N ASN A 167 -3.73 2.51 10.59
CA ASN A 167 -3.13 1.33 9.95
C ASN A 167 -2.48 0.39 10.98
N PHE A 168 -1.79 0.93 11.99
CA PHE A 168 -1.24 0.10 13.07
C PHE A 168 -2.33 -0.43 14.01
N GLN A 169 -3.37 0.35 14.29
CA GLN A 169 -4.49 -0.08 15.12
C GLN A 169 -5.18 -1.28 14.47
N TYR A 170 -5.53 -1.17 13.18
CA TYR A 170 -6.11 -2.26 12.41
C TYR A 170 -5.25 -3.53 12.48
N LEU A 171 -3.93 -3.41 12.23
CA LEU A 171 -3.00 -4.55 12.31
C LEU A 171 -2.93 -5.19 13.70
N LEU A 172 -2.85 -4.37 14.76
CA LEU A 172 -2.78 -4.88 16.12
C LEU A 172 -4.07 -5.61 16.51
N ASN A 173 -5.22 -5.05 16.14
CA ASN A 173 -6.52 -5.66 16.37
C ASN A 173 -6.68 -6.99 15.64
N VAL A 174 -6.39 -7.02 14.33
CA VAL A 174 -6.45 -8.26 13.53
C VAL A 174 -5.58 -9.35 14.14
N LEU A 175 -4.33 -9.03 14.50
CA LEU A 175 -3.42 -10.01 15.08
C LEU A 175 -3.93 -10.50 16.45
N PHE A 176 -4.50 -9.61 17.26
CA PHE A 176 -5.15 -10.00 18.50
C PHE A 176 -6.34 -10.92 18.25
N ASP A 177 -7.19 -10.59 17.28
CA ASP A 177 -8.38 -11.37 16.94
C ASP A 177 -8.06 -12.78 16.43
N GLN A 178 -6.93 -12.95 15.74
CA GLN A 178 -6.46 -14.24 15.26
C GLN A 178 -5.79 -15.11 16.33
N LEU A 179 -5.13 -14.49 17.30
CA LEU A 179 -4.32 -15.19 18.30
C LEU A 179 -5.06 -15.42 19.63
N HIS A 180 -5.99 -14.53 19.98
CA HIS A 180 -6.63 -14.54 21.29
C HIS A 180 -7.98 -15.30 21.25
N PRO A 181 -8.28 -16.19 22.22
CA PRO A 181 -9.52 -16.97 22.20
C PRO A 181 -10.81 -16.14 22.22
N MET A 182 -10.78 -14.99 22.89
CA MET A 182 -11.90 -14.02 22.90
C MET A 182 -11.85 -13.05 21.69
N GLY A 183 -10.98 -13.28 20.71
CA GLY A 183 -10.83 -12.43 19.54
C GLY A 183 -11.89 -12.66 18.45
N GLY A 184 -12.03 -11.68 17.56
CA GLY A 184 -12.82 -11.77 16.33
C GLY A 184 -14.34 -11.74 16.54
N ASN A 185 -15.08 -12.45 15.69
CA ASN A 185 -16.57 -12.44 15.69
C ASN A 185 -17.20 -13.15 16.90
N GLN A 186 -16.42 -13.63 17.87
CA GLN A 186 -16.92 -14.46 18.98
C GLN A 186 -17.70 -13.68 20.06
N ILE A 187 -17.72 -12.34 19.98
CA ILE A 187 -18.35 -11.48 21.00
C ILE A 187 -19.43 -10.56 20.40
N GLY A 188 -19.57 -10.53 19.07
CA GLY A 188 -20.55 -9.70 18.38
C GLY A 188 -19.94 -8.99 17.18
N SER A 189 -19.00 -8.08 17.42
CA SER A 189 -18.22 -7.38 16.38
C SER A 189 -16.75 -7.23 16.84
N PRO A 190 -15.77 -7.51 15.96
CA PRO A 190 -14.35 -7.31 16.25
C PRO A 190 -14.03 -5.89 16.75
N GLU A 191 -14.76 -4.89 16.27
CA GLU A 191 -14.51 -3.47 16.55
C GLU A 191 -14.81 -3.06 18.00
N GLU A 192 -15.60 -3.83 18.75
CA GLU A 192 -15.94 -3.50 20.13
C GLU A 192 -14.69 -3.32 21.01
N TRP A 193 -13.63 -4.07 20.72
CA TRP A 193 -12.42 -4.11 21.55
C TRP A 193 -11.25 -3.35 20.92
N TRP A 194 -11.46 -2.72 19.75
CA TRP A 194 -10.39 -2.01 19.02
C TRP A 194 -9.77 -0.85 19.80
N ILE A 195 -10.47 -0.35 20.82
CA ILE A 195 -9.94 0.65 21.74
C ILE A 195 -8.73 0.13 22.52
N LEU A 196 -8.59 -1.18 22.77
CA LEU A 196 -7.46 -1.81 23.48
C LEU A 196 -6.10 -1.39 22.91
N PHE A 197 -6.04 -1.16 21.59
CA PHE A 197 -4.82 -0.83 20.88
C PHE A 197 -4.75 0.63 20.44
N GLU A 198 -5.64 1.51 20.89
CA GLU A 198 -5.65 2.93 20.50
C GLU A 198 -4.31 3.62 20.87
N ASP A 199 -3.95 3.63 22.14
CA ASP A 199 -2.70 4.25 22.63
C ASP A 199 -1.45 3.54 22.07
N ALA A 200 -1.50 2.21 21.99
CA ALA A 200 -0.42 1.41 21.43
C ALA A 200 -0.18 1.77 19.96
N SER A 201 -1.23 1.88 19.15
CA SER A 201 -1.13 2.23 17.74
C SER A 201 -0.56 3.64 17.52
N GLU A 202 -0.90 4.60 18.38
CA GLU A 202 -0.31 5.94 18.36
C GLU A 202 1.20 5.88 18.65
N TYR A 203 1.60 5.06 19.63
CA TYR A 203 3.00 4.83 19.96
C TYR A 203 3.79 4.21 18.80
N PHE A 204 3.25 3.19 18.13
CA PHE A 204 3.87 2.59 16.94
C PHE A 204 3.98 3.60 15.80
N ALA A 205 2.93 4.38 15.55
CA ALA A 205 2.93 5.43 14.55
C ALA A 205 3.96 6.54 14.86
N TYR A 206 4.09 6.94 16.14
CA TYR A 206 5.12 7.87 16.58
C TYR A 206 6.52 7.32 16.32
N CYS A 207 6.79 6.08 16.74
CA CYS A 207 8.07 5.42 16.55
C CYS A 207 8.43 5.37 15.06
N LYS A 208 7.47 5.00 14.21
CA LYS A 208 7.69 4.91 12.77
C LYS A 208 8.01 6.27 12.14
N ARG A 209 7.27 7.34 12.51
CA ARG A 209 7.56 8.72 12.06
C ARG A 209 8.95 9.19 12.49
N LYS A 210 9.38 8.81 13.70
CA LYS A 210 10.68 9.20 14.28
C LYS A 210 11.82 8.25 13.91
N LYS A 211 11.55 7.18 13.16
CA LYS A 211 12.52 6.10 12.85
C LYS A 211 13.13 5.50 14.13
N LEU A 212 12.28 5.27 15.13
CA LEU A 212 12.65 4.63 16.38
C LEU A 212 12.13 3.19 16.39
N LYS A 213 12.86 2.31 17.07
CA LYS A 213 12.37 0.97 17.39
C LYS A 213 11.39 1.05 18.58
N PRO A 214 10.14 0.57 18.44
CA PRO A 214 9.22 0.45 19.57
C PRO A 214 9.80 -0.49 20.63
N PHE A 215 9.65 -0.17 21.91
CA PHE A 215 10.07 -1.02 23.02
C PHE A 215 8.89 -1.85 23.53
N LEU A 216 9.10 -3.17 23.66
CA LEU A 216 8.09 -4.11 24.16
C LEU A 216 7.47 -3.66 25.50
N LYS A 217 8.30 -3.20 26.45
CA LYS A 217 7.82 -2.74 27.76
C LYS A 217 6.81 -1.59 27.67
N HIS A 218 6.98 -0.66 26.73
CA HIS A 218 6.09 0.48 26.57
C HIS A 218 4.79 0.05 25.88
N PHE A 219 4.88 -0.84 24.89
CA PHE A 219 3.71 -1.44 24.26
C PHE A 219 2.80 -2.15 25.29
N ILE A 220 3.38 -3.04 26.11
CA ILE A 220 2.63 -3.76 27.16
C ILE A 220 2.04 -2.78 28.18
N GLN A 221 2.79 -1.75 28.59
CA GLN A 221 2.29 -0.74 29.53
C GLN A 221 1.08 0.03 28.99
N LEU A 222 1.10 0.42 27.72
CA LEU A 222 -0.02 1.12 27.09
C LEU A 222 -1.24 0.20 27.01
N PHE A 223 -1.08 -1.02 26.50
CA PHE A 223 -2.16 -2.00 26.43
C PHE A 223 -2.80 -2.27 27.82
N ASN A 224 -1.98 -2.56 28.84
CA ASN A 224 -2.47 -2.83 30.20
C ASN A 224 -3.15 -1.61 30.85
N SER A 225 -2.75 -0.39 30.47
CA SER A 225 -3.41 0.83 30.92
C SER A 225 -4.81 0.93 30.32
N THR A 226 -4.93 0.69 29.02
CA THR A 226 -6.22 0.71 28.32
C THR A 226 -7.14 -0.42 28.80
N ASP A 227 -6.65 -1.65 28.89
CA ASP A 227 -7.39 -2.80 29.43
C ASP A 227 -7.92 -2.52 30.85
N ARG A 228 -7.11 -1.95 31.73
CA ARG A 228 -7.56 -1.57 33.08
C ARG A 228 -8.70 -0.53 33.06
N ASN A 229 -8.60 0.47 32.18
CA ASN A 229 -9.53 1.58 32.15
C ASN A 229 -10.89 1.21 31.53
N PHE A 230 -10.88 0.30 30.55
CA PHE A 230 -12.08 0.00 29.75
C PHE A 230 -12.62 -1.42 29.95
N PHE A 231 -11.78 -2.37 30.35
CA PHE A 231 -12.13 -3.80 30.41
C PHE A 231 -11.84 -4.45 31.77
N GLY A 232 -11.48 -3.66 32.80
CA GLY A 232 -11.34 -4.17 34.17
C GLY A 232 -10.17 -5.13 34.37
N SER A 233 -9.12 -5.05 33.55
CA SER A 233 -7.96 -5.96 33.57
C SER A 233 -8.26 -7.38 33.09
N SER A 234 -9.06 -7.50 32.03
CA SER A 234 -9.51 -8.81 31.51
C SER A 234 -8.44 -9.51 30.68
N PHE A 235 -7.39 -8.80 30.23
CA PHE A 235 -6.37 -9.32 29.29
C PHE A 235 -4.94 -9.24 29.86
N GLN A 236 -4.78 -9.57 31.15
CA GLN A 236 -3.49 -9.48 31.86
C GLN A 236 -2.98 -10.82 32.40
N THR A 237 -3.53 -11.94 31.91
CA THR A 237 -3.03 -13.27 32.25
C THR A 237 -1.64 -13.52 31.63
N PRO A 238 -0.89 -14.53 32.11
CA PRO A 238 0.36 -14.91 31.46
C PRO A 238 0.18 -15.27 29.97
N GLU A 239 -0.93 -15.92 29.61
CA GLU A 239 -1.27 -16.25 28.21
C GLU A 239 -1.41 -14.98 27.36
N ASP A 240 -2.07 -13.95 27.90
CA ASP A 240 -2.23 -12.66 27.21
C ASP A 240 -0.89 -11.97 26.97
N GLN A 241 0.05 -12.09 27.92
CA GLN A 241 1.40 -11.53 27.76
C GLN A 241 2.18 -12.22 26.63
N ASP A 242 2.04 -13.55 26.49
CA ASP A 242 2.66 -14.30 25.41
C ASP A 242 2.05 -13.90 24.05
N ILE A 243 0.72 -13.76 23.97
CA ILE A 243 0.02 -13.26 22.77
C ILE A 243 0.50 -11.86 22.40
N LEU A 244 0.54 -10.92 23.36
CA LEU A 244 1.03 -9.56 23.11
C LEU A 244 2.49 -9.56 22.63
N MET A 245 3.33 -10.45 23.16
CA MET A 245 4.71 -10.58 22.70
C MET A 245 4.79 -11.06 21.24
N GLU A 246 3.92 -12.00 20.85
CA GLU A 246 3.81 -12.46 19.46
C GLU A 246 3.35 -11.34 18.52
N ILE A 247 2.28 -10.62 18.88
CA ILE A 247 1.78 -9.45 18.13
C ILE A 247 2.90 -8.41 17.95
N TYR A 248 3.60 -8.06 19.02
CA TYR A 248 4.72 -7.11 18.98
C TYR A 248 5.81 -7.56 18.01
N ASN A 249 6.24 -8.82 18.11
CA ASN A 249 7.30 -9.37 17.27
C ASN A 249 6.89 -9.41 15.80
N ASN A 250 5.63 -9.73 15.52
CA ASN A 250 5.07 -9.71 14.19
C ASN A 250 5.14 -8.29 13.58
N VAL A 251 4.55 -7.29 14.26
CA VAL A 251 4.54 -5.90 13.76
C VAL A 251 5.97 -5.36 13.61
N LEU A 252 6.86 -5.63 14.57
CA LEU A 252 8.27 -5.24 14.50
C LEU A 252 8.97 -5.88 13.29
N GLY A 253 8.68 -7.16 13.05
CA GLY A 253 9.24 -7.96 11.97
C GLY A 253 8.82 -7.49 10.57
N HIS A 254 7.65 -6.91 10.41
CA HIS A 254 7.17 -6.41 9.12
C HIS A 254 7.54 -4.94 8.90
N HIS A 255 7.40 -4.10 9.93
CA HIS A 255 7.36 -2.65 9.75
C HIS A 255 8.60 -1.91 10.28
N PHE A 256 9.48 -2.56 11.04
CA PHE A 256 10.62 -1.88 11.68
C PHE A 256 12.00 -2.49 11.36
N LYS A 257 12.09 -3.56 10.55
CA LYS A 257 13.36 -4.24 10.21
C LYS A 257 14.40 -3.37 9.48
N LYS A 258 14.00 -2.30 8.78
CA LYS A 258 14.92 -1.43 8.01
C LYS A 258 15.38 -0.18 8.76
N ASP A 259 14.84 0.07 9.96
CA ASP A 259 15.19 1.22 10.79
C ASP A 259 16.22 0.83 11.88
N ILE A 260 16.85 -0.36 11.74
CA ILE A 260 17.95 -0.87 12.58
C ILE A 260 19.24 -0.87 11.74
N VAL A 261 19.77 0.33 11.46
CA VAL A 261 21.18 0.52 11.06
C VAL A 261 21.70 1.76 11.76
#